data_AF-A0A543I3Q9-F1
#
_entry.id   AF-A0A543I3Q9-F1
#
_cell.length_a   1.000
_cell.length_b   1.000
_cell.length_c   1.000
_cell.angle_alpha   90.00
_cell.angle_beta   90.00
_cell.angle_gamma   90.00
#
_symmetry.space_group_name_H-M   'P 1'
#
loop_
_entity.id
_entity.type
_entity.pdbx_description
1 polymer ?
#
loop_
_entity_poly.entity_id
_entity_poly.type
_entity_poly.pdbx_seq_one_letter_code
_entity_poly.pdbx_strand_id
1 'polypeptide(L)'
;MSNDISLFGGGGALTPPAQPLSAAVSRQLRRDLEQVQVGAHVAIAQVAARHQVQQAELASQTALRAAQEHAQSYLTATALSNTAALVSQAKSHAKVTPEAGPFLEAIVTGYVQGTVQRLNKGL
;
A
#
# COMPACT_ATOMS: atom_id res chain seq x y z
N MET A 1 -84.54 -30.85 -38.84
CA MET A 1 -84.67 -29.40 -38.57
C MET A 1 -83.26 -28.85 -38.40
N SER A 2 -82.75 -28.20 -39.44
CA SER A 2 -81.41 -27.60 -39.47
C SER A 2 -81.34 -26.39 -38.56
N ASN A 3 -80.24 -26.24 -37.84
CA ASN A 3 -79.88 -24.97 -37.19
C ASN A 3 -78.37 -24.76 -37.41
N ASP A 4 -78.03 -24.07 -38.50
CA ASP A 4 -76.71 -23.56 -38.80
C ASP A 4 -76.44 -22.35 -37.88
N ILE A 5 -75.52 -22.49 -36.93
CA ILE A 5 -74.95 -21.36 -36.19
C ILE A 5 -73.48 -21.25 -36.59
N SER A 6 -73.24 -20.45 -37.63
CA SER A 6 -71.92 -19.96 -37.99
C SER A 6 -71.49 -18.88 -36.99
N LEU A 7 -70.88 -19.29 -35.87
CA LEU A 7 -70.28 -18.40 -34.86
C LEU A 7 -68.76 -18.33 -34.98
N PHE A 8 -68.22 -18.33 -36.20
CA PHE A 8 -66.82 -17.98 -36.45
C PHE A 8 -66.72 -17.17 -37.74
N GLY A 9 -67.04 -15.90 -37.62
CA GLY A 9 -66.89 -14.91 -38.68
C GLY A 9 -66.32 -13.62 -38.09
N GLY A 10 -65.04 -13.38 -38.34
CA GLY A 10 -64.46 -12.03 -38.44
C GLY A 10 -64.23 -11.28 -37.14
N GLY A 11 -62.97 -11.05 -36.80
CA GLY A 11 -62.62 -10.05 -35.80
C GLY A 11 -61.23 -10.22 -35.22
N GLY A 12 -60.19 -10.08 -36.05
CA GLY A 12 -58.86 -9.80 -35.53
C GLY A 12 -58.89 -8.48 -34.76
N ALA A 13 -58.97 -8.56 -33.43
CA ALA A 13 -58.91 -7.41 -32.55
C ALA A 13 -57.69 -7.57 -31.63
N LEU A 14 -56.53 -7.27 -32.23
CA LEU A 14 -55.48 -6.44 -31.65
C LEU A 14 -55.11 -6.77 -30.19
N THR A 15 -54.04 -7.56 -30.03
CA THR A 15 -53.06 -7.24 -29.00
C THR A 15 -52.81 -5.73 -29.06
N PRO A 16 -52.99 -4.96 -27.97
CA PRO A 16 -52.71 -3.54 -28.00
C PRO A 16 -51.27 -3.37 -28.53
N PRO A 17 -51.05 -2.60 -29.60
CA PRO A 17 -49.70 -2.41 -30.09
C PRO A 17 -48.89 -1.82 -28.93
N ALA A 18 -47.73 -2.38 -28.65
CA ALA A 18 -46.79 -1.81 -27.70
C ALA A 18 -46.62 -0.33 -28.08
N GLN A 19 -47.18 0.57 -27.28
CA GLN A 19 -47.15 1.99 -27.61
C GLN A 19 -45.68 2.40 -27.70
N PRO A 20 -45.23 2.92 -28.86
CA PRO A 20 -43.85 3.34 -28.98
C PRO A 20 -43.60 4.45 -27.96
N LEU A 21 -42.51 4.32 -27.19
CA LEU A 21 -42.05 5.35 -26.25
C LEU A 21 -42.09 6.72 -26.95
N SER A 22 -42.73 7.70 -26.31
CA SER A 22 -42.86 9.02 -26.91
C SER A 22 -41.47 9.61 -27.18
N ALA A 23 -41.32 10.37 -28.26
CA ALA A 23 -40.03 10.97 -28.64
C ALA A 23 -39.42 11.85 -27.53
N ALA A 24 -40.24 12.33 -26.59
CA ALA A 24 -39.77 13.04 -25.40
C ALA A 24 -39.14 12.07 -24.38
N VAL A 25 -39.77 10.93 -24.12
CA VAL A 25 -39.25 9.90 -23.19
C VAL A 25 -37.96 9.28 -23.72
N SER A 26 -37.85 9.01 -25.02
CA SER A 26 -36.61 8.47 -25.61
C SER A 26 -35.44 9.47 -25.53
N ARG A 27 -35.71 10.77 -25.70
CA ARG A 27 -34.72 11.83 -25.50
C ARG A 27 -34.32 11.97 -24.03
N GLN A 28 -35.27 11.82 -23.11
CA GLN A 28 -35.00 11.85 -21.69
C GLN A 28 -34.12 10.67 -21.27
N LEU A 29 -34.50 9.44 -21.64
CA LEU A 29 -33.73 8.23 -21.34
C LEU A 29 -32.29 8.31 -21.88
N ARG A 30 -32.12 8.87 -23.08
CA ARG A 30 -30.79 9.11 -23.65
C ARG A 30 -29.94 10.06 -22.81
N ARG A 31 -30.52 11.17 -22.33
CA ARG A 31 -29.83 12.12 -21.44
C ARG A 31 -29.49 11.48 -20.10
N ASP A 32 -30.39 10.68 -19.54
CA ASP A 32 -30.17 9.99 -18.27
C ASP A 32 -29.05 8.94 -18.41
N LEU A 33 -29.00 8.19 -19.51
CA LEU A 33 -27.90 7.25 -19.80
C LEU A 33 -26.56 7.96 -19.98
N GLU A 34 -26.53 9.10 -20.69
CA GLU A 34 -25.33 9.91 -20.84
C GLU A 34 -24.84 10.44 -19.48
N GLN A 35 -25.75 10.90 -18.60
CA GLN A 35 -25.40 11.30 -17.23
C GLN A 35 -24.86 10.14 -16.38
N VAL A 36 -25.49 8.97 -16.44
CA VAL A 36 -25.02 7.78 -15.70
C VAL A 36 -23.64 7.35 -16.19
N GLN A 37 -23.41 7.37 -17.50
CA GLN A 37 -22.09 7.07 -18.06
C GLN A 37 -21.04 8.07 -17.57
N VAL A 38 -21.31 9.38 -17.63
CA VAL A 38 -20.38 10.40 -17.13
C VAL A 38 -20.12 10.22 -15.63
N GLY A 39 -21.16 9.99 -14.83
CA GLY A 39 -21.03 9.72 -13.39
C GLY A 39 -20.19 8.49 -13.09
N ALA A 40 -20.37 7.40 -13.86
CA ALA A 40 -19.57 6.19 -13.72
C ALA A 40 -18.09 6.44 -14.05
N HIS A 41 -17.79 7.19 -15.12
CA HIS A 41 -16.41 7.53 -15.48
C HIS A 41 -15.73 8.39 -14.40
N VAL A 42 -16.44 9.36 -13.82
CA VAL A 42 -15.92 10.19 -12.73
C VAL A 42 -15.67 9.35 -11.48
N ALA A 43 -16.58 8.45 -11.13
CA ALA A 43 -16.40 7.55 -9.98
C ALA A 43 -15.19 6.62 -10.16
N ILE A 44 -15.03 6.03 -11.36
CA ILE A 44 -13.88 5.18 -11.70
C ILE A 44 -12.58 5.99 -11.62
N ALA A 45 -12.55 7.20 -12.20
CA ALA A 45 -11.39 8.08 -12.16
C ALA A 45 -11.04 8.48 -10.71
N GLN A 46 -12.04 8.75 -9.87
CA GLN A 46 -11.82 9.12 -8.47
C GLN A 46 -11.28 7.94 -7.64
N VAL A 47 -11.75 6.72 -7.89
CA VAL A 47 -11.21 5.50 -7.28
C VAL A 47 -9.78 5.24 -7.75
N ALA A 48 -9.49 5.41 -9.05
CA ALA A 48 -8.14 5.28 -9.58
C ALA A 48 -7.17 6.30 -8.96
N ALA A 49 -7.60 7.56 -8.81
CA ALA A 49 -6.82 8.61 -8.16
C ALA A 49 -6.52 8.26 -6.68
N ARG A 50 -7.53 7.75 -5.94
CA ARG A 50 -7.33 7.27 -4.56
C ARG A 50 -6.33 6.12 -4.48
N HIS A 51 -6.42 5.15 -5.40
CA HIS A 51 -5.47 4.05 -5.47
C HIS A 51 -4.05 4.52 -5.80
N GLN A 52 -3.88 5.50 -6.69
CA GLN A 52 -2.57 6.07 -6.99
C GLN A 52 -1.93 6.74 -5.78
N VAL A 53 -2.71 7.52 -5.02
CA VAL A 53 -2.21 8.15 -3.78
C VAL A 53 -1.81 7.08 -2.75
N GLN A 54 -2.66 6.07 -2.53
CA GLN A 54 -2.34 4.97 -1.61
C GLN A 54 -1.09 4.19 -2.05
N GLN A 55 -0.93 3.92 -3.35
CA GLN A 55 0.27 3.24 -3.86
C GLN A 55 1.53 4.08 -3.65
N ALA A 56 1.46 5.40 -3.87
CA ALA A 56 2.57 6.30 -3.60
C ALA A 56 2.92 6.36 -2.11
N GLU A 57 1.93 6.42 -1.23
CA GLU A 57 2.12 6.38 0.22
C GLU A 57 2.78 5.07 0.66
N LEU A 58 2.28 3.93 0.19
CA LEU A 58 2.86 2.62 0.48
C LEU A 58 4.31 2.52 -0.01
N ALA A 59 4.58 2.98 -1.24
CA ALA A 59 5.94 3.02 -1.78
C ALA A 59 6.88 3.93 -0.95
N SER A 60 6.37 5.06 -0.45
CA SER A 60 7.16 5.94 0.42
C SER A 60 7.46 5.30 1.77
N GLN A 61 6.48 4.60 2.36
CA GLN A 61 6.64 3.92 3.64
C GLN A 61 7.60 2.74 3.55
N THR A 62 7.54 1.95 2.47
CA THR A 62 8.47 0.84 2.25
C THR A 62 9.89 1.35 2.04
N ALA A 63 10.07 2.43 1.26
CA ALA A 63 11.38 3.05 1.07
C ALA A 63 11.95 3.59 2.41
N LEU A 64 11.13 4.24 3.23
CA LEU A 64 11.54 4.73 4.54
C LEU A 64 11.96 3.58 5.47
N ARG A 65 11.17 2.51 5.51
CA ARG A 65 11.48 1.33 6.34
C ARG A 65 12.77 0.65 5.90
N ALA A 66 12.96 0.47 4.59
CA ALA A 66 14.20 -0.08 4.05
C ALA A 66 15.41 0.80 4.41
N ALA A 67 15.28 2.13 4.30
CA ALA A 67 16.34 3.05 4.68
C ALA A 67 16.67 2.97 6.20
N GLN A 68 15.65 2.83 7.05
CA GLN A 68 15.83 2.64 8.49
C GLN A 68 16.54 1.32 8.81
N GLU A 69 16.13 0.22 8.18
CA GLU A 69 16.76 -1.10 8.35
C GLU A 69 18.23 -1.07 7.89
N HIS A 70 18.52 -0.42 6.76
CA HIS A 70 19.89 -0.21 6.29
C HIS A 70 20.72 0.64 7.24
N ALA A 71 20.17 1.74 7.75
CA ALA A 71 20.86 2.61 8.72
C ALA A 71 21.18 1.85 10.01
N GLN A 72 20.24 1.08 10.54
CA GLN A 72 20.45 0.28 11.75
C GLN A 72 21.53 -0.79 11.55
N SER A 73 21.49 -1.50 10.41
CA SER A 73 22.50 -2.49 10.04
C SER A 73 23.89 -1.84 9.92
N TYR A 74 23.97 -0.70 9.23
CA TYR A 74 25.22 0.05 9.07
C TYR A 74 25.79 0.49 10.44
N LEU A 75 24.98 1.11 11.29
CA LEU A 75 25.41 1.54 12.63
C LEU A 75 25.90 0.37 13.48
N THR A 76 25.22 -0.77 13.40
CA THR A 76 25.64 -2.00 14.10
C THR A 76 26.98 -2.50 13.57
N ALA A 77 27.15 -2.54 12.25
CA ALA A 77 28.41 -2.96 11.62
C ALA A 77 29.57 -2.03 12.01
N THR A 78 29.36 -0.71 11.99
CA THR A 78 30.36 0.28 12.42
C THR A 78 30.71 0.13 13.90
N ALA A 79 29.73 -0.08 14.77
CA ALA A 79 29.96 -0.30 16.20
C ALA A 79 30.80 -1.56 16.47
N LEU A 80 30.51 -2.67 15.77
CA LEU A 80 31.29 -3.90 15.85
C LEU A 80 32.72 -3.70 15.33
N SER A 81 32.88 -3.00 14.20
CA SER A 81 34.19 -2.70 13.62
C SER A 81 35.06 -1.87 14.58
N ASN A 82 34.50 -0.80 15.16
CA ASN A 82 35.21 0.04 16.13
C ASN A 82 35.58 -0.73 17.39
N THR A 83 34.69 -1.59 17.89
CA THR A 83 34.96 -2.45 19.05
C THR A 83 36.11 -3.42 18.75
N ALA A 84 36.12 -4.04 17.57
CA ALA A 84 37.20 -4.94 17.16
C ALA A 84 38.55 -4.21 17.06
N ALA A 85 38.56 -2.98 16.52
CA ALA A 85 39.75 -2.15 16.46
C ALA A 85 40.29 -1.81 17.85
N LEU A 86 39.43 -1.39 18.78
CA LEU A 86 39.80 -1.10 20.17
C LEU A 86 40.35 -2.32 20.90
N VAL A 87 39.72 -3.49 20.74
CA VAL A 87 40.20 -4.75 21.34
C VAL A 87 41.57 -5.13 20.77
N SER A 88 41.76 -5.00 19.46
CA SER A 88 43.05 -5.27 18.81
C SER A 88 44.16 -4.34 19.31
N GLN A 89 43.85 -3.05 19.43
CA GLN A 89 44.76 -2.06 19.97
C GLN A 89 45.09 -2.33 21.45
N ALA A 90 44.08 -2.59 22.28
CA ALA A 90 44.26 -2.93 23.69
C ALA A 90 45.15 -4.19 23.85
N LYS A 91 44.93 -5.22 23.03
CA LYS A 91 45.77 -6.42 23.01
C LYS A 91 47.22 -6.11 22.61
N SER A 92 47.42 -5.19 21.67
CA SER A 92 48.77 -4.74 21.29
C SER A 92 49.48 -4.04 22.46
N HIS A 93 48.78 -3.12 23.15
CA HIS A 93 49.34 -2.42 24.31
C HIS A 93 49.61 -3.35 25.50
N ALA A 94 48.71 -4.30 25.77
CA ALA A 94 48.90 -5.28 26.85
C ALA A 94 50.13 -6.19 26.63
N LYS A 95 50.56 -6.41 25.38
CA LYS A 95 51.81 -7.13 25.09
C LYS A 95 53.06 -6.34 25.47
N VAL A 96 53.01 -5.01 25.38
CA VAL A 96 54.12 -4.12 25.72
C VAL A 96 54.14 -3.83 27.21
N THR A 97 52.97 -3.68 27.82
CA THR A 97 52.80 -3.32 29.23
C THR A 97 51.72 -4.20 29.86
N PRO A 98 52.09 -5.38 30.39
CA PRO A 98 51.13 -6.34 30.94
C PRO A 98 50.39 -5.82 32.17
N GLU A 99 51.03 -4.98 33.01
CA GLU A 99 50.36 -4.37 34.17
C GLU A 99 49.19 -3.44 33.80
N ALA A 100 49.14 -2.94 32.56
CA ALA A 100 48.05 -2.12 32.07
C ALA A 100 46.81 -2.93 31.66
N GLY A 101 46.91 -4.26 31.59
CA GLY A 101 45.85 -5.16 31.13
C GLY A 101 44.47 -4.93 31.78
N PRO A 102 44.37 -4.94 33.14
CA PRO A 102 43.09 -4.72 33.82
C PRO A 102 42.45 -3.36 33.53
N PHE A 103 43.28 -2.31 33.33
CA PHE A 103 42.80 -0.97 33.00
C PHE A 103 42.30 -0.90 31.55
N LEU A 104 43.01 -1.54 30.61
CA LEU A 104 42.61 -1.62 29.21
C LEU A 104 41.30 -2.41 29.05
N GLU A 105 41.13 -3.51 29.78
CA GLU A 105 39.87 -4.27 29.82
C GLU A 105 38.70 -3.43 30.34
N ALA A 106 38.91 -2.63 31.40
CA ALA A 106 37.90 -1.74 31.93
C ALA A 106 37.50 -0.64 30.92
N ILE A 107 38.48 -0.05 30.22
CA ILE A 107 38.22 0.97 29.19
C ILE A 107 37.43 0.38 28.01
N VAL A 108 37.85 -0.77 27.48
CA VAL A 108 37.15 -1.45 26.37
C VAL A 108 35.73 -1.83 26.80
N THR A 109 35.57 -2.38 28.00
CA THR A 109 34.26 -2.76 28.53
C THR A 109 33.34 -1.55 28.66
N GLY A 110 33.82 -0.43 29.19
CA GLY A 110 33.05 0.81 29.30
C GLY A 110 32.62 1.35 27.93
N TYR A 111 33.50 1.31 26.93
CA TYR A 111 33.16 1.70 25.56
C TYR A 111 32.08 0.81 24.95
N VAL A 112 32.20 -0.51 25.09
CA VAL A 112 31.23 -1.47 24.56
C VAL A 112 29.88 -1.29 25.22
N GLN A 113 29.83 -1.18 26.55
CA GLN A 113 28.59 -0.94 27.29
C GLN A 113 27.92 0.37 26.85
N GLY A 114 28.68 1.46 26.72
CA GLY A 114 28.14 2.73 26.24
C GLY A 114 27.62 2.64 24.79
N THR A 115 28.29 1.88 23.94
CA THR A 115 27.88 1.69 22.53
C THR A 115 26.62 0.84 22.43
N VAL A 116 26.52 -0.25 23.20
CA VAL A 116 25.31 -1.09 23.29
C VAL A 116 24.14 -0.29 23.82
N GLN A 117 24.33 0.55 24.84
CA GLN A 117 23.26 1.41 25.37
C GLN A 117 22.74 2.40 24.32
N ARG A 118 23.63 2.99 23.50
CA ARG A 118 23.22 3.90 22.42
C ARG A 118 22.49 3.17 21.29
N LEU A 119 22.94 1.97 20.92
CA LEU A 119 22.27 1.15 19.92
C LEU A 119 20.88 0.69 20.40
N ASN A 120 20.75 0.27 21.67
CA ASN A 120 19.48 -0.18 22.25
C ASN A 120 18.47 0.97 22.42
N LYS A 121 18.94 2.20 22.68
CA LYS A 121 18.07 3.38 22.73
C LYS A 121 17.64 3.85 21.35
N GLY A 122 18.24 3.34 20.28
CA GLY A 122 17.87 3.67 18.91
C GLY A 122 17.96 5.15 18.61
N LEU A 123 19.09 5.80 18.93
CA LEU A 123 19.32 7.25 18.79
C LEU A 123 18.15 8.13 19.28
#